data_AF-A0A2W6AZB7-F1
#
_entry.id   AF-A0A2W6AZB7-F1
#
_cell.length_a   1.000
_cell.length_b   1.000
_cell.length_c   1.000
_cell.angle_alpha   90.00
_cell.angle_beta   90.00
_cell.angle_gamma   90.00
#
_symmetry.space_group_name_H-M   'P 1'
#
loop_
_entity.id
_entity.type
_entity.pdbx_description
1 polymer ?
#
loop_
_entity_poly.entity_id
_entity_poly.type
_entity_poly.pdbx_seq_one_letter_code
_entity_poly.pdbx_strand_id
1 'polypeptide(L)'
;MRPGSQSAQTLVVFALTLALFFSGMIVLVADAGALFVAYNRIDSAALLAVQSGASAIDANSFYAGSLRLDQVEAERRCRESFQHAGVSGSCRASGRQVAAEARQAVQLPLSLFGAQANVRVLRTALPAYGGTSAT
;
A
#
# COMPACT_ATOMS: atom_id res chain seq x y z
N MET A 1 -54.72 21.29 22.34
CA MET A 1 -53.62 20.88 21.43
C MET A 1 -52.40 21.71 21.79
N ARG A 2 -51.35 21.08 22.34
CA ARG A 2 -50.14 21.79 22.83
C ARG A 2 -49.13 21.95 21.69
N PRO A 3 -48.81 23.19 21.25
CA PRO A 3 -47.87 23.45 20.15
C PRO A 3 -46.41 23.05 20.46
N GLY A 4 -46.10 22.68 21.71
CA GLY A 4 -44.76 22.24 22.12
C GLY A 4 -44.38 20.79 21.73
N SER A 5 -45.34 19.91 21.42
CA SER A 5 -44.99 18.49 21.14
C SER A 5 -44.32 18.32 19.78
N GLN A 6 -44.71 19.11 18.77
CA GLN A 6 -44.12 19.04 17.43
C GLN A 6 -42.68 19.57 17.41
N SER A 7 -42.40 20.69 18.07
CA SER A 7 -41.03 21.25 18.12
C SER A 7 -40.07 20.39 18.95
N ALA A 8 -40.55 19.76 20.02
CA ALA A 8 -39.75 18.79 20.77
C ALA A 8 -39.47 17.52 19.94
N GLN A 9 -40.47 17.05 19.17
CA GLN A 9 -40.34 15.89 18.30
C GLN A 9 -39.37 16.14 17.14
N THR A 10 -39.41 17.31 16.49
CA THR A 10 -38.45 17.65 15.43
C THR A 10 -37.03 17.79 15.96
N LEU A 11 -36.85 18.34 17.17
CA LEU A 11 -35.55 18.44 17.82
C LEU A 11 -34.98 17.05 18.12
N VAL A 12 -35.79 16.12 18.64
CA VAL A 12 -35.36 14.74 18.90
C VAL A 12 -34.98 14.02 17.61
N VAL A 13 -35.79 14.13 16.55
CA VAL A 13 -35.47 13.52 15.26
C VAL A 13 -34.19 14.10 14.67
N PHE A 14 -34.02 15.43 14.72
CA PHE A 14 -32.80 16.10 14.27
C PHE A 14 -31.56 15.67 15.08
N ALA A 15 -31.69 15.58 16.40
CA ALA A 15 -30.59 15.13 17.25
C ALA A 15 -30.20 13.68 16.95
N LEU A 16 -31.18 12.80 16.71
CA LEU A 16 -30.94 11.41 16.34
C LEU A 16 -30.28 11.28 14.96
N THR A 17 -30.74 12.03 13.94
CA THR A 17 -30.12 11.99 12.62
C THR A 17 -28.70 12.53 12.65
N LEU A 18 -28.46 13.61 13.41
CA LEU A 18 -27.13 14.18 13.61
C LEU A 18 -26.19 13.20 14.33
N ALA A 19 -26.68 12.53 15.39
CA ALA A 19 -25.91 11.54 16.12
C ALA A 19 -25.55 10.33 15.24
N LEU A 20 -26.51 9.83 14.46
CA LEU A 20 -26.27 8.74 13.51
C LEU A 20 -25.28 9.15 12.42
N PHE A 21 -25.41 10.36 11.87
CA PHE A 21 -24.49 10.90 10.88
C PHE A 21 -23.05 10.99 11.41
N PHE A 22 -22.85 11.56 12.61
CA PHE A 22 -21.51 11.64 13.20
C PHE A 22 -20.95 10.26 13.56
N SER A 23 -21.78 9.35 14.08
CA SER A 23 -21.32 7.99 14.35
C SER A 23 -20.87 7.27 13.07
N GLY A 24 -21.62 7.39 11.99
CA GLY A 24 -21.25 6.84 10.67
C GLY A 24 -19.95 7.44 10.13
N MET A 25 -19.75 8.76 10.27
CA MET A 25 -18.51 9.43 9.86
C MET A 25 -17.30 8.95 10.65
N ILE A 26 -17.40 8.80 11.97
CA ILE A 26 -16.30 8.30 12.81
C ILE A 26 -15.89 6.89 12.38
N VAL A 27 -16.87 6.02 12.16
CA VAL A 27 -16.62 4.64 11.72
C VAL A 27 -15.90 4.62 10.37
N LEU A 28 -16.39 5.41 9.41
CA LEU A 28 -15.81 5.47 8.07
C LEU A 28 -14.38 6.03 8.08
N VAL A 29 -14.09 7.03 8.92
CA VAL A 29 -12.74 7.57 9.08
C VAL A 29 -11.79 6.54 9.69
N ALA A 30 -12.26 5.74 10.65
CA ALA A 30 -11.44 4.69 11.26
C ALA A 30 -11.04 3.62 10.22
N ASP A 31 -11.99 3.15 9.41
CA ASP A 31 -11.72 2.17 8.35
C ASP A 31 -10.79 2.75 7.26
N ALA A 32 -11.05 3.99 6.82
CA ALA A 32 -10.21 4.67 5.84
C ALA A 32 -8.77 4.89 6.36
N GLY A 33 -8.63 5.24 7.64
CA GLY A 33 -7.32 5.39 8.28
C GLY A 33 -6.53 4.07 8.34
N ALA A 34 -7.19 2.97 8.73
CA ALA A 34 -6.58 1.65 8.75
C ALA A 34 -6.10 1.22 7.34
N LEU A 35 -6.94 1.46 6.33
CA LEU A 35 -6.61 1.15 4.94
C LEU A 35 -5.44 2.00 4.42
N PHE A 36 -5.41 3.29 4.75
CA PHE A 36 -4.35 4.21 4.36
C PHE A 36 -2.98 3.83 4.97
N VAL A 37 -2.96 3.48 6.26
CA VAL A 37 -1.73 3.02 6.92
C VAL A 37 -1.22 1.73 6.29
N ALA A 38 -2.12 0.77 6.04
CA ALA A 38 -1.76 -0.48 5.38
C ALA A 38 -1.21 -0.24 3.97
N TYR A 39 -1.86 0.63 3.19
CA TYR A 39 -1.41 1.03 1.85
C TYR A 39 0.01 1.61 1.89
N ASN A 40 0.29 2.57 2.77
CA ASN A 40 1.62 3.20 2.85
C ASN A 40 2.71 2.19 3.24
N ARG A 41 2.38 1.23 4.12
CA ARG A 41 3.32 0.18 4.51
C ARG A 41 3.70 -0.72 3.33
N ILE A 42 2.71 -1.21 2.58
CA ILE A 42 3.00 -2.06 1.41
C ILE A 42 3.62 -1.28 0.25
N ASP A 43 3.29 0.01 0.10
CA ASP A 43 3.89 0.86 -0.92
C ASP A 43 5.38 1.09 -0.66
N SER A 44 5.72 1.40 0.59
CA SER A 44 7.12 1.53 1.02
C SER A 44 7.88 0.21 0.81
N ALA A 45 7.27 -0.93 1.15
CA ALA A 45 7.87 -2.24 0.90
C ALA A 45 8.08 -2.53 -0.60
N ALA A 46 7.10 -2.21 -1.44
CA ALA A 46 7.21 -2.38 -2.90
C ALA A 46 8.28 -1.46 -3.51
N LEU A 47 8.41 -0.22 -3.02
CA LEU A 47 9.47 0.70 -3.44
C LEU A 47 10.86 0.17 -3.06
N LEU A 48 11.04 -0.24 -1.80
CA LEU A 48 12.31 -0.81 -1.33
C LEU A 48 12.66 -2.10 -2.07
N ALA A 49 11.68 -2.96 -2.37
CA ALA A 49 11.88 -4.20 -3.12
C ALA A 49 12.26 -3.95 -4.57
N VAL A 50 11.63 -2.99 -5.24
CA VAL A 50 11.99 -2.67 -6.62
C VAL A 50 13.35 -1.96 -6.69
N GLN A 51 13.69 -1.13 -5.70
CA GLN A 51 15.01 -0.48 -5.58
C GLN A 51 16.12 -1.50 -5.33
N SER A 52 15.90 -2.49 -4.44
CA SER A 52 16.88 -3.54 -4.19
C SER A 52 17.13 -4.38 -5.44
N GLY A 53 16.07 -4.71 -6.20
CA GLY A 53 16.19 -5.40 -7.48
C GLY A 53 16.86 -4.55 -8.56
N ALA A 54 16.56 -3.25 -8.63
CA ALA A 54 17.14 -2.33 -9.62
C ALA A 54 18.67 -2.15 -9.50
N SER A 55 19.24 -2.50 -8.35
CA SER A 55 20.69 -2.48 -8.09
C SER A 55 21.44 -3.71 -8.63
N ALA A 56 20.74 -4.75 -9.08
CA ALA A 56 21.33 -5.99 -9.59
C ALA A 56 21.74 -5.85 -11.06
N ILE A 57 22.78 -5.07 -11.32
CA ILE A 57 23.29 -4.83 -12.67
C ILE A 57 24.10 -6.02 -13.15
N ASP A 58 23.87 -6.45 -14.39
CA ASP A 58 24.69 -7.47 -15.05
C ASP A 58 26.07 -6.87 -15.36
N ALA A 59 27.10 -7.40 -14.69
CA ALA A 59 28.47 -6.89 -14.81
C ALA A 59 29.01 -7.01 -16.24
N ASN A 60 28.67 -8.09 -16.94
CA ASN A 60 29.13 -8.31 -18.32
C ASN A 60 28.57 -7.26 -19.27
N SER A 61 27.26 -6.97 -19.17
CA SER A 61 26.61 -5.91 -19.93
C SER A 61 27.19 -4.54 -19.59
N PHE A 62 27.47 -4.27 -18.31
CA PHE A 62 28.02 -3.00 -17.85
C PHE A 62 29.40 -2.71 -18.46
N TYR A 63 30.32 -3.69 -18.41
CA TYR A 63 31.65 -3.55 -19.03
C TYR A 63 31.60 -3.51 -20.56
N ALA A 64 30.54 -4.06 -21.18
CA ALA A 64 30.27 -3.92 -22.60
C ALA A 64 29.62 -2.58 -22.99
N GLY A 65 29.46 -1.64 -22.04
CA GLY A 65 28.88 -0.31 -22.28
C GLY A 65 27.34 -0.29 -22.32
N SER A 66 26.68 -1.32 -21.82
CA SER A 66 25.22 -1.42 -21.78
C SER A 66 24.69 -1.61 -20.36
N LEU A 67 23.69 -0.81 -19.96
CA LEU A 67 23.08 -0.94 -18.64
C LEU A 67 21.94 -1.96 -18.69
N ARG A 68 22.18 -3.16 -18.17
CA ARG A 68 21.18 -4.23 -18.09
C ARG A 68 21.13 -4.83 -16.69
N LEU A 69 19.96 -5.31 -16.31
CA LEU A 69 19.75 -6.06 -15.08
C LEU A 69 20.11 -7.53 -15.27
N ASP A 70 20.78 -8.10 -14.27
CA ASP A 70 20.77 -9.54 -14.05
C ASP A 70 19.39 -9.90 -13.51
N GLN A 71 18.59 -10.58 -14.33
CA GLN A 71 17.19 -10.88 -14.00
C GLN A 71 17.07 -11.79 -12.78
N VAL A 72 17.97 -12.76 -12.64
CA VAL A 72 17.91 -13.76 -11.56
C VAL A 72 18.26 -13.07 -10.23
N GLU A 73 19.33 -12.29 -10.24
CA GLU A 73 19.79 -11.56 -9.06
C GLU A 73 18.83 -10.43 -8.68
N ALA A 74 18.26 -9.71 -9.66
CA ALA A 74 17.27 -8.67 -9.44
C ALA A 74 15.99 -9.22 -8.77
N GLU A 75 15.49 -10.35 -9.24
CA GLU A 75 14.32 -11.01 -8.64
C GLU A 75 14.62 -11.56 -7.25
N ARG A 76 15.83 -12.07 -7.03
CA ARG A 76 16.26 -12.56 -5.71
C ARG A 76 16.28 -11.41 -4.69
N ARG A 77 16.97 -10.31 -5.00
CA ARG A 77 17.04 -9.12 -4.11
C ARG A 77 15.69 -8.49 -3.85
N CYS A 78 14.83 -8.45 -4.87
CA CYS A 78 13.46 -7.95 -4.71
C CYS A 78 12.64 -8.84 -3.76
N ARG A 79 12.73 -10.17 -3.91
CA ARG A 79 12.03 -11.13 -3.03
C ARG A 79 12.53 -11.08 -1.60
N GLU A 80 13.85 -10.99 -1.39
CA GLU A 80 14.45 -10.87 -0.06
C GLU A 80 13.98 -9.61 0.65
N SER A 81 13.90 -8.48 -0.07
CA SER A 81 13.37 -7.22 0.49
C SER A 81 11.91 -7.36 0.97
N PHE A 82 11.06 -8.04 0.19
CA PHE A 82 9.69 -8.35 0.62
C PHE A 82 9.63 -9.24 1.86
N GLN A 83 10.50 -10.26 1.94
CA GLN A 83 10.60 -11.14 3.10
C GLN A 83 11.02 -10.37 4.36
N HIS A 84 12.01 -9.47 4.25
CA HIS A 84 12.43 -8.61 5.36
C HIS A 84 11.35 -7.63 5.80
N ALA A 85 10.54 -7.10 4.87
CA ALA A 85 9.41 -6.24 5.18
C ALA A 85 8.21 -6.99 5.79
N GLY A 86 8.19 -8.33 5.72
CA GLY A 86 7.07 -9.17 6.12
C GLY A 86 5.83 -8.97 5.25
N VAL A 87 6.02 -8.67 3.96
CA VAL A 87 4.93 -8.41 3.00
C VAL A 87 4.95 -9.47 1.91
N SER A 88 3.77 -10.05 1.61
CA SER A 88 3.59 -10.97 0.50
C SER A 88 3.54 -10.21 -0.83
N GLY A 89 4.42 -10.58 -1.77
CA GLY A 89 4.48 -9.97 -3.10
C GLY A 89 5.11 -10.86 -4.14
N SER A 90 5.00 -10.45 -5.40
CA SER A 90 5.71 -11.06 -6.53
C SER A 90 6.66 -10.06 -7.16
N CYS A 91 7.80 -10.55 -7.63
CA CYS A 91 8.81 -9.76 -8.32
C CYS A 91 8.98 -10.32 -9.73
N ARG A 92 9.14 -9.44 -10.71
CA ARG A 92 9.52 -9.80 -12.08
C ARG A 92 10.61 -8.86 -12.55
N ALA A 93 11.71 -9.40 -13.06
CA ALA A 93 12.73 -8.59 -13.72
C ALA A 93 12.71 -8.83 -15.23
N SER A 94 12.93 -7.76 -15.98
CA SER A 94 13.37 -7.81 -17.37
C SER A 94 14.77 -7.19 -17.42
N GLY A 95 15.54 -7.49 -18.46
CA GLY A 95 16.89 -6.93 -18.60
C GLY A 95 16.97 -5.39 -18.59
N ARG A 96 15.83 -4.67 -18.60
CA ARG A 96 15.76 -3.20 -18.57
C ARG A 96 14.86 -2.64 -17.45
N GLN A 97 14.17 -3.48 -16.68
CA GLN A 97 13.31 -2.99 -15.59
C GLN A 97 13.07 -4.08 -14.54
N VAL A 98 12.78 -3.68 -13.32
CA VAL A 98 12.24 -4.58 -12.28
C VAL A 98 10.85 -4.11 -11.91
N ALA A 99 9.94 -5.04 -11.68
CA ALA A 99 8.58 -4.80 -11.19
C ALA A 99 8.37 -5.56 -9.88
N ALA A 100 7.85 -4.87 -8.88
CA ALA A 100 7.50 -5.40 -7.57
C ALA A 100 6.00 -5.19 -7.34
N GLU A 101 5.28 -6.27 -7.08
CA GLU A 101 3.85 -6.26 -6.83
C GLU A 101 3.56 -6.79 -5.42
N ALA A 102 3.06 -5.93 -4.53
CA ALA A 102 2.65 -6.29 -3.19
C ALA A 102 1.13 -6.48 -3.13
N ARG A 103 0.68 -7.51 -2.41
CA ARG A 103 -0.75 -7.76 -2.15
C ARG A 103 -0.96 -8.06 -0.67
N GLN A 104 -1.91 -7.38 -0.06
CA GLN A 104 -2.27 -7.61 1.34
C GLN A 104 -3.78 -7.49 1.54
N ALA A 105 -4.34 -8.44 2.28
CA ALA A 105 -5.69 -8.33 2.85
C ALA A 105 -5.60 -7.61 4.19
N VAL A 106 -6.32 -6.50 4.32
CA VAL A 106 -6.37 -5.66 5.51
C VAL A 106 -7.70 -5.91 6.21
N GLN A 107 -7.64 -6.30 7.49
CA GLN A 107 -8.85 -6.42 8.31
C GLN A 107 -9.32 -5.01 8.68
N LEU A 108 -10.58 -4.70 8.37
CA LEU A 108 -11.17 -3.42 8.73
C LEU A 108 -11.67 -3.48 10.17
N PRO A 109 -11.41 -2.44 10.99
CA PRO A 109 -11.84 -2.44 12.38
C PRO A 109 -13.36 -2.49 12.51
N LEU A 110 -14.11 -1.95 11.54
CA LEU A 110 -15.56 -1.88 11.59
C LEU A 110 -16.17 -2.48 10.31
N SER A 111 -17.08 -3.43 10.47
CA SER A 111 -17.63 -4.24 9.36
C SER A 111 -18.71 -3.52 8.53
N LEU A 112 -18.64 -2.20 8.34
CA LEU A 112 -19.69 -1.48 7.59
C LEU A 112 -19.75 -1.88 6.11
N PHE A 113 -18.61 -2.19 5.50
CA PHE A 113 -18.51 -2.55 4.07
C PHE A 113 -17.90 -3.94 3.82
N GLY A 114 -17.76 -4.74 4.88
CA GLY A 114 -17.09 -6.04 4.88
C GLY A 114 -15.94 -6.08 5.88
N ALA A 115 -15.51 -7.29 6.26
CA ALA A 115 -14.45 -7.47 7.26
C ALA A 115 -13.03 -7.29 6.70
N GLN A 116 -12.87 -7.27 5.37
CA GLN A 116 -11.55 -7.26 4.72
C GLN A 116 -11.55 -6.41 3.44
N ALA A 117 -10.47 -5.66 3.25
CA ALA A 117 -10.16 -4.94 2.02
C ALA A 117 -8.84 -5.46 1.42
N ASN A 118 -8.83 -5.69 0.11
CA ASN A 118 -7.63 -6.12 -0.60
C ASN A 118 -6.90 -4.90 -1.17
N VAL A 119 -5.64 -4.74 -0.79
CA VAL A 119 -4.78 -3.67 -1.30
C VAL A 119 -3.71 -4.26 -2.20
N ARG A 120 -3.54 -3.65 -3.38
CA ARG A 120 -2.56 -4.04 -4.38
C ARG A 120 -1.72 -2.82 -4.76
N VAL A 121 -0.41 -2.98 -4.72
CA VAL A 121 0.54 -1.96 -5.18
C VAL A 121 1.48 -2.58 -6.19
N LEU A 122 1.71 -1.87 -7.30
CA LEU A 122 2.69 -2.23 -8.32
C LEU A 122 3.68 -1.08 -8.47
N ARG A 123 4.97 -1.37 -8.28
CA ARG A 123 6.07 -0.44 -8.51
C ARG A 123 7.02 -1.00 -9.55
N THR A 124 7.61 -0.11 -10.33
CA THR A 124 8.63 -0.45 -11.34
C THR A 124 9.82 0.46 -11.21
N ALA A 125 11.00 -0.05 -11.53
CA ALA A 125 12.23 0.74 -11.60
C ALA A 125 13.11 0.29 -12.77
N LEU A 126 13.91 1.22 -13.27
CA LEU A 126 14.94 1.00 -14.26
C LEU A 126 16.27 0.65 -13.56
N PRO A 127 17.21 -0.03 -14.25
CA PRO A 127 18.53 -0.25 -13.71
C PRO A 127 19.17 1.07 -13.32
N ALA A 128 19.67 1.15 -12.09
CA ALA A 128 20.32 2.34 -11.56
C ALA A 128 21.65 1.96 -10.93
N TYR A 129 22.72 2.61 -11.37
CA TYR A 129 24.05 2.53 -10.77
C TYR A 129 24.35 3.87 -10.09
N GLY A 130 24.68 3.86 -8.80
CA GLY A 130 25.04 5.09 -8.08
C GLY A 130 24.44 5.31 -6.69
N GLY A 131 23.99 4.26 -5.99
CA GLY A 131 23.61 4.35 -4.58
C GLY A 131 24.71 3.78 -3.70
N THR A 132 25.60 4.63 -3.17
CA THR A 132 26.42 4.24 -2.02
C THR A 132 25.46 3.93 -0.88
N SER A 133 25.48 2.71 -0.39
CA SER A 133 24.92 2.35 0.92
C SER A 133 25.48 3.32 1.95
N ALA A 134 24.66 4.28 2.40
CA ALA A 134 24.95 5.02 3.61
C ALA A 134 24.96 4.00 4.74
N THR A 135 26.14 3.84 5.33
CA THR A 135 26.39 3.04 6.53
C THR A 135 26.09 3.88 7.76
#